data_AF-A0A8K0D5Q2-F1
#
_entry.id   AF-A0A8K0D5Q2-F1
#
_cell.length_a   1.000
_cell.length_b   1.000
_cell.length_c   1.000
_cell.angle_alpha   90.00
_cell.angle_beta   90.00
_cell.angle_gamma   90.00
#
_symmetry.space_group_name_H-M   'P 1'
#
loop_
_entity.id
_entity.type
_entity.pdbx_description
1 polymer ?
#
loop_
_entity_poly.entity_id
_entity_poly.type
_entity_poly.pdbx_seq_one_letter_code
_entity_poly.pdbx_strand_id
1 'polypeptide(L)'
;MGVALIMEGILSGSYHICPNHSNFQFDSSFMYVMAVLCMVKLYQTRHPDINATAYATFGVLAIAILLGMIGVLEANIYFWIGFTILHIVVCLILSAQIYYFGYWKLDQGVFKRVYHSFIHDFLAGSWSVLKPVYKGRYILLIMGNLCNWALAVVGIYHHERDFATYLLAVFMSNTLLYFIFYIIMKLLHKERINLQAFMYLLLSLVCACCAMYFFYHKSISWA
;
A
#
# COMPACT_ATOMS: atom_id res chain seq x y z
N MET A 1 -17.70 -1.76 -2.06
CA MET A 1 -16.69 -1.11 -2.93
C MET A 1 -17.29 0.02 -3.76
N GLY A 2 -18.25 -0.24 -4.66
CA GLY A 2 -18.85 0.81 -5.49
C GLY A 2 -19.44 1.99 -4.71
N VAL A 3 -20.25 1.71 -3.68
CA VAL A 3 -20.80 2.76 -2.79
C VAL A 3 -19.70 3.59 -2.12
N ALA A 4 -18.59 2.95 -1.73
CA ALA A 4 -17.50 3.64 -1.05
C ALA A 4 -16.72 4.56 -2.00
N LEU A 5 -16.55 4.19 -3.28
CA LEU A 5 -16.01 5.08 -4.33
C LEU A 5 -16.94 6.28 -4.60
N ILE A 6 -18.27 6.06 -4.61
CA ILE A 6 -19.23 7.16 -4.79
C ILE A 6 -19.15 8.14 -3.61
N MET A 7 -19.08 7.62 -2.39
CA MET A 7 -18.97 8.44 -1.19
C MET A 7 -17.65 9.24 -1.15
N GLU A 8 -16.54 8.64 -1.57
CA GLU A 8 -15.26 9.34 -1.70
C GLU A 8 -15.36 10.49 -2.73
N GLY A 9 -16.00 10.27 -3.87
CA GLY A 9 -16.26 11.34 -4.84
C GLY A 9 -17.11 12.49 -4.29
N ILE A 10 -18.13 12.19 -3.45
CA ILE A 10 -18.95 13.21 -2.79
C ILE A 10 -18.12 14.02 -1.79
N LEU A 11 -17.27 13.36 -1.00
CA LEU A 11 -16.44 14.01 0.02
C LEU A 11 -15.34 14.86 -0.61
N SER A 12 -14.69 14.35 -1.66
CA SER A 12 -13.68 15.08 -2.42
C SER A 12 -14.28 16.32 -3.10
N GLY A 13 -15.47 16.18 -3.70
CA GLY A 13 -16.22 17.31 -4.24
C GLY A 13 -16.58 18.35 -3.17
N SER A 14 -16.97 17.89 -1.97
CA SER A 14 -17.32 18.78 -0.85
C SER A 14 -16.11 19.58 -0.35
N TYR A 15 -14.93 18.98 -0.29
CA TYR A 15 -13.67 19.67 0.04
C TYR A 15 -13.35 20.78 -0.96
N HIS A 16 -13.52 20.52 -2.26
CA HIS A 16 -13.26 21.52 -3.30
C HIS A 16 -14.29 22.66 -3.35
N ILE A 17 -15.53 22.42 -2.91
CA ILE A 17 -16.56 23.46 -2.81
C ILE A 17 -16.35 24.33 -1.56
N CYS A 18 -16.00 23.72 -0.42
CA CYS A 18 -15.79 24.41 0.86
C CYS A 18 -14.48 23.95 1.52
N PRO A 19 -13.34 24.57 1.19
CA PRO A 19 -12.04 24.16 1.70
C PRO A 19 -11.93 24.51 3.20
N ASN A 20 -11.77 23.48 4.03
CA ASN A 20 -11.48 23.62 5.46
C ASN A 20 -10.67 22.40 5.93
N HIS A 21 -9.89 22.54 7.00
CA HIS A 21 -9.06 21.49 7.59
C HIS A 21 -9.88 20.25 7.97
N SER A 22 -11.08 20.42 8.52
CA SER A 22 -11.96 19.29 8.83
C SER A 22 -12.35 18.52 7.57
N ASN A 23 -12.76 19.22 6.50
CA ASN A 23 -13.14 18.59 5.23
C ASN A 23 -11.96 17.87 4.58
N PHE A 24 -10.76 18.47 4.63
CA PHE A 24 -9.53 17.84 4.12
C PHE A 24 -9.17 16.55 4.87
N GLN A 25 -9.28 16.55 6.20
CA GLN A 25 -9.01 15.37 7.01
C GLN A 25 -10.07 14.27 6.82
N PHE A 26 -11.35 14.66 6.73
CA PHE A 26 -12.41 13.70 6.41
C PHE A 26 -12.19 13.07 5.04
N ASP A 27 -11.97 13.85 3.98
CA ASP A 27 -11.68 13.33 2.63
C ASP A 27 -10.47 12.38 2.63
N SER A 28 -9.35 12.83 3.19
CA SER A 28 -8.12 12.03 3.29
C SER A 28 -8.32 10.72 4.07
N SER A 29 -9.10 10.73 5.15
CA SER A 29 -9.38 9.53 5.94
C SER A 29 -10.17 8.49 5.15
N PHE A 30 -11.14 8.92 4.33
CA PHE A 30 -11.88 8.04 3.43
C PHE A 30 -11.00 7.51 2.30
N MET A 31 -10.04 8.29 1.81
CA MET A 31 -9.04 7.78 0.86
C MET A 31 -8.16 6.69 1.49
N TYR A 32 -7.77 6.79 2.77
CA TYR A 32 -7.07 5.69 3.47
C TYR A 32 -7.92 4.42 3.50
N VAL A 33 -9.20 4.56 3.88
CA VAL A 33 -10.17 3.46 3.91
C VAL A 33 -10.24 2.81 2.53
N MET A 34 -10.38 3.62 1.49
CA MET A 34 -10.49 3.14 0.12
C MET A 34 -9.23 2.43 -0.38
N ALA A 35 -8.04 2.95 -0.08
CA ALA A 35 -6.78 2.31 -0.45
C ALA A 35 -6.64 0.92 0.19
N VAL A 36 -6.89 0.81 1.51
CA VAL A 36 -6.83 -0.46 2.23
C VAL A 36 -7.88 -1.44 1.72
N LEU A 37 -9.13 -0.99 1.51
CA LEU A 37 -10.21 -1.85 0.99
C LEU A 37 -9.93 -2.31 -0.46
N CYS A 38 -9.36 -1.45 -1.31
CA CYS A 38 -8.86 -1.82 -2.64
C CYS A 38 -7.86 -2.95 -2.54
N MET A 39 -6.83 -2.80 -1.72
CA MET A 39 -5.77 -3.79 -1.54
C MET A 39 -6.30 -5.11 -1.01
N VAL A 40 -7.13 -5.08 0.04
CA VAL A 40 -7.77 -6.29 0.61
C VAL A 40 -8.64 -6.97 -0.44
N LYS A 41 -9.45 -6.23 -1.20
CA LYS A 41 -10.33 -6.83 -2.20
C LYS A 41 -9.54 -7.46 -3.34
N LEU A 42 -8.50 -6.80 -3.83
CA LEU A 42 -7.60 -7.37 -4.84
C LEU A 42 -6.97 -8.67 -4.33
N TYR A 43 -6.48 -8.68 -3.09
CA TYR A 43 -5.89 -9.86 -2.46
C TYR A 43 -6.88 -11.02 -2.34
N GLN A 44 -8.07 -10.77 -1.79
CA GLN A 44 -9.14 -11.77 -1.63
C GLN A 44 -9.60 -12.37 -2.96
N THR A 45 -9.69 -11.56 -4.02
CA THR A 45 -10.09 -12.09 -5.34
C THR A 45 -9.08 -13.05 -5.95
N ARG A 46 -7.79 -12.96 -5.55
CA ARG A 46 -6.75 -13.89 -5.99
C ARG A 46 -6.61 -15.10 -5.07
N HIS A 47 -6.85 -14.90 -3.78
CA HIS A 47 -6.65 -15.89 -2.73
C HIS A 47 -7.94 -16.03 -1.91
N PRO A 48 -8.98 -16.68 -2.47
CA PRO A 48 -10.28 -16.82 -1.79
C PRO A 48 -10.19 -17.61 -0.47
N ASP A 49 -9.16 -18.45 -0.34
CA ASP A 49 -8.90 -19.25 0.86
C ASP A 49 -8.33 -18.44 2.03
N ILE A 50 -7.80 -17.24 1.76
CA ILE A 50 -7.16 -16.37 2.75
C ILE A 50 -7.97 -15.06 2.84
N ASN A 51 -9.08 -15.12 3.56
CA ASN A 51 -9.92 -13.95 3.80
C ASN A 51 -9.54 -13.29 5.14
N ALA A 52 -9.07 -12.05 5.08
CA ALA A 52 -8.98 -11.21 6.26
C ALA A 52 -10.40 -10.97 6.83
N THR A 53 -10.56 -11.18 8.13
CA THR A 53 -11.85 -10.93 8.79
C THR A 53 -12.16 -9.44 8.80
N ALA A 54 -13.44 -9.08 8.69
CA ALA A 54 -13.87 -7.69 8.69
C ALA A 54 -13.35 -6.94 9.94
N TYR A 55 -13.47 -7.56 11.11
CA TYR A 55 -12.97 -7.01 12.37
C TYR A 55 -11.47 -6.72 12.35
N ALA A 56 -10.65 -7.62 11.80
CA ALA A 56 -9.21 -7.38 11.68
C ALA A 56 -8.90 -6.23 10.71
N THR A 57 -9.59 -6.18 9.57
CA THR A 57 -9.38 -5.11 8.57
C THR A 57 -9.77 -3.74 9.11
N PHE A 58 -10.93 -3.63 9.78
CA PHE A 58 -11.35 -2.38 10.40
C PHE A 58 -10.50 -2.00 11.62
N GLY A 59 -9.98 -2.98 12.36
CA GLY A 59 -9.04 -2.73 13.45
C GLY A 59 -7.72 -2.12 12.97
N VAL A 60 -7.11 -2.68 11.91
CA VAL A 60 -5.90 -2.12 11.29
C VAL A 60 -6.17 -0.72 10.74
N LEU A 61 -7.33 -0.52 10.13
CA LEU A 61 -7.73 0.77 9.60
C LEU A 61 -7.93 1.82 10.71
N ALA A 62 -8.54 1.44 11.83
CA ALA A 62 -8.70 2.32 12.98
C ALA A 62 -7.35 2.75 13.55
N ILE A 63 -6.38 1.83 13.65
CA ILE A 63 -5.00 2.14 14.05
C ILE A 63 -4.34 3.08 13.05
N ALA A 64 -4.52 2.85 11.75
CA ALA A 64 -3.96 3.71 10.70
C ALA A 64 -4.54 5.14 10.76
N ILE A 65 -5.85 5.29 10.97
CA ILE A 65 -6.50 6.59 11.11
C ILE A 65 -6.04 7.28 12.41
N LEU A 66 -5.92 6.54 13.51
CA LEU A 66 -5.41 7.08 14.77
C LEU A 66 -3.97 7.57 14.65
N LEU A 67 -3.10 6.80 13.99
CA LEU A 67 -1.72 7.21 13.67
C LEU A 67 -1.71 8.46 12.78
N GLY A 68 -2.60 8.52 11.78
CA GLY A 68 -2.82 9.71 10.96
C GLY A 68 -3.17 10.94 11.80
N MET A 69 -4.11 10.79 12.73
CA MET A 69 -4.54 11.87 13.63
C MET A 69 -3.42 12.34 14.57
N ILE A 70 -2.70 11.41 15.20
CA ILE A 70 -1.56 11.73 16.08
C ILE A 70 -0.48 12.47 15.29
N GLY A 71 -0.15 11.99 14.08
CA GLY A 71 0.84 12.64 13.23
C GLY A 71 0.40 13.98 12.66
N VAL A 72 -0.89 14.32 12.68
CA VAL A 72 -1.38 15.67 12.35
C VAL A 72 -1.32 16.61 13.55
N LEU A 73 -1.61 16.11 14.76
CA LEU A 73 -1.66 16.93 15.98
C LEU A 73 -0.26 17.19 16.57
N GLU A 74 0.60 16.18 16.63
CA GLU A 74 1.90 16.24 17.31
C GLU A 74 3.02 15.55 16.50
N ALA A 75 3.31 16.10 15.32
CA ALA A 75 4.34 15.59 14.41
C ALA A 75 5.78 15.90 14.89
N ASN A 76 6.26 15.20 15.92
CA ASN A 76 7.65 15.33 16.38
C ASN A 76 8.64 14.52 15.52
N ILE A 77 9.92 14.90 15.52
CA ILE A 77 11.00 14.14 14.84
C ILE A 77 11.03 12.66 15.29
N TYR A 78 10.79 12.41 16.59
CA TYR A 78 10.73 11.06 17.15
C TYR A 78 9.55 10.24 16.59
N PHE A 79 8.41 10.89 16.34
CA PHE A 79 7.25 10.26 15.72
C PHE A 79 7.57 9.87 14.27
N TRP A 80 8.21 10.75 13.51
CA TRP A 80 8.65 10.46 12.13
C TRP A 80 9.65 9.31 12.05
N ILE A 81 10.64 9.28 12.94
CA ILE A 81 11.61 8.16 13.01
C ILE A 81 10.88 6.86 13.35
N GLY A 82 10.04 6.87 14.39
CA GLY A 82 9.27 5.70 14.81
C GLY A 82 8.33 5.18 13.72
N PHE A 83 7.61 6.07 13.05
CA PHE A 83 6.74 5.74 11.93
C PHE A 83 7.52 5.16 10.75
N THR A 84 8.68 5.73 10.42
CA THR A 84 9.50 5.23 9.31
C THR A 84 10.01 3.82 9.57
N ILE A 85 10.48 3.54 10.80
CA ILE A 85 10.86 2.19 11.22
C ILE A 85 9.67 1.24 11.10
N LEU A 86 8.50 1.64 11.61
CA LEU A 86 7.27 0.87 11.52
C LEU A 86 6.88 0.57 10.05
N HIS A 87 6.91 1.58 9.19
CA HIS A 87 6.59 1.47 7.76
C HIS A 87 7.49 0.47 7.05
N ILE A 88 8.82 0.55 7.24
CA ILE A 88 9.76 -0.39 6.64
C ILE A 88 9.55 -1.81 7.17
N VAL A 89 9.40 -1.99 8.48
CA VAL A 89 9.18 -3.31 9.09
C VAL A 89 7.89 -3.94 8.57
N VAL A 90 6.78 -3.18 8.53
CA VAL A 90 5.49 -3.68 8.01
C VAL A 90 5.61 -4.05 6.53
N CYS A 91 6.27 -3.24 5.70
CA CYS A 91 6.47 -3.56 4.28
C CYS A 91 7.29 -4.84 4.08
N LEU A 92 8.33 -5.05 4.89
CA LEU A 92 9.14 -6.27 4.85
C LEU A 92 8.33 -7.50 5.27
N ILE A 93 7.55 -7.39 6.35
CA ILE A 93 6.67 -8.48 6.82
C ILE A 93 5.64 -8.82 5.74
N LEU A 94 4.96 -7.83 5.17
CA LEU A 94 3.98 -8.03 4.10
C LEU A 94 4.63 -8.65 2.86
N SER A 95 5.82 -8.21 2.48
CA SER A 95 6.57 -8.78 1.37
C SER A 95 6.93 -10.25 1.61
N ALA A 96 7.37 -10.59 2.82
CA ALA A 96 7.63 -11.98 3.20
C ALA A 96 6.36 -12.83 3.15
N GLN A 97 5.22 -12.31 3.65
CA GLN A 97 3.93 -12.98 3.58
C GLN A 97 3.50 -13.25 2.13
N ILE A 98 3.63 -12.27 1.23
CA ILE A 98 3.29 -12.42 -0.20
C ILE A 98 4.23 -13.42 -0.89
N TYR A 99 5.53 -13.40 -0.56
CA TYR A 99 6.50 -14.32 -1.16
C TYR A 99 6.23 -15.78 -0.81
N TYR A 100 5.89 -16.05 0.46
CA TYR A 100 5.57 -17.40 0.95
C TYR A 100 4.07 -17.72 0.92
N PHE A 101 3.28 -16.98 0.13
CA PHE A 101 1.84 -17.23 -0.10
C PHE A 101 0.98 -17.28 1.17
N GLY A 102 1.39 -16.67 2.28
CA GLY A 102 0.62 -16.71 3.53
C GLY A 102 0.56 -18.08 4.21
N TYR A 103 1.28 -19.11 3.72
CA TYR A 103 1.48 -20.36 4.48
C TYR A 103 2.36 -20.13 5.72
N TRP A 104 3.03 -18.99 5.77
CA TRP A 104 3.84 -18.58 6.89
C TRP A 104 2.99 -17.88 7.96
N LYS A 105 2.41 -18.66 8.87
CA LYS A 105 1.79 -18.09 10.08
C LYS A 105 2.88 -17.45 10.96
N LEU A 106 2.63 -16.21 11.39
CA LEU A 106 3.51 -15.47 12.31
C LEU A 106 3.36 -16.04 13.73
N ASP A 107 3.88 -17.24 13.96
CA ASP A 107 3.91 -17.89 15.28
C ASP A 107 5.18 -17.52 16.06
N GLN A 108 5.19 -17.64 17.39
CA GLN A 108 6.37 -17.35 18.24
C GLN A 108 7.60 -18.20 17.86
N GLY A 109 7.42 -19.33 17.17
CA GLY A 109 8.50 -20.19 16.65
C GLY A 109 9.11 -19.74 15.30
N VAL A 110 8.66 -18.62 14.71
CA VAL A 110 9.13 -18.14 13.40
C VAL A 110 10.60 -17.80 13.42
N PHE A 111 11.09 -17.08 14.44
CA PHE A 111 12.51 -16.74 14.55
C PHE A 111 13.40 -17.98 14.61
N LYS A 112 12.96 -19.01 15.36
CA LYS A 112 13.67 -20.28 15.47
C LYS A 112 13.67 -21.05 14.14
N ARG A 113 12.58 -20.99 13.37
CA ARG A 113 12.46 -21.61 12.04
C ARG A 113 13.30 -20.88 10.99
N VAL A 114 13.30 -19.54 10.97
CA VAL A 114 14.18 -18.73 10.11
C VAL A 114 15.63 -19.03 10.42
N TYR A 115 16.00 -19.03 11.69
CA TYR A 115 17.36 -19.30 12.13
C TYR A 115 17.82 -20.71 11.70
N HIS A 116 16.99 -21.73 11.92
CA HIS A 116 17.31 -23.10 11.49
C HIS A 116 17.37 -23.24 9.98
N SER A 117 16.44 -22.67 9.22
CA SER A 117 16.50 -22.68 7.74
C SER A 117 17.73 -21.95 7.23
N PHE A 118 18.06 -20.79 7.80
CA PHE A 118 19.25 -20.03 7.41
C PHE A 118 20.54 -20.81 7.67
N ILE A 119 20.65 -21.47 8.83
CA ILE A 119 21.79 -22.33 9.14
C ILE A 119 21.85 -23.54 8.20
N HIS A 120 20.73 -24.20 7.93
CA HIS A 120 20.69 -25.36 7.03
C HIS A 120 21.08 -24.98 5.59
N ASP A 121 20.59 -23.84 5.11
CA ASP A 121 20.86 -23.34 3.76
C ASP A 121 22.30 -22.82 3.64
N PHE A 122 22.87 -22.25 4.70
CA PHE A 122 24.27 -21.83 4.76
C PHE A 122 25.23 -23.05 4.76
N LEU A 123 24.88 -24.11 5.49
CA LEU A 123 25.65 -25.36 5.53
C LEU A 123 25.58 -26.15 4.22
N ALA A 124 24.47 -26.07 3.48
CA ALA A 124 24.33 -26.68 2.16
C ALA A 124 25.09 -25.92 1.04
N GLY A 125 25.54 -24.69 1.32
CA GLY A 125 26.37 -23.87 0.44
C GLY A 125 26.01 -22.38 0.53
N SER A 126 27.00 -21.48 0.63
CA SER A 126 26.73 -20.03 0.76
C SER A 126 25.89 -19.44 -0.40
N TRP A 127 25.91 -20.08 -1.58
CA TRP A 127 25.16 -19.66 -2.77
C TRP A 127 23.76 -20.25 -2.88
N SER A 128 23.43 -21.31 -2.12
CA SER A 128 22.08 -21.90 -2.10
C SER A 128 21.07 -21.02 -1.36
N VAL A 129 21.53 -20.23 -0.37
CA VAL A 129 20.70 -19.27 0.40
C VAL A 129 20.08 -18.20 -0.51
N LEU A 130 20.81 -17.80 -1.56
CA LEU A 130 20.42 -16.70 -2.46
C LEU A 130 19.56 -17.16 -3.64
N LYS A 131 19.26 -18.45 -3.78
CA LYS A 131 18.48 -18.96 -4.92
C LYS A 131 16.98 -18.79 -4.64
N PRO A 132 16.30 -17.83 -5.27
CA PRO A 132 14.88 -17.63 -5.00
C PRO A 132 14.07 -18.81 -5.56
N VAL A 133 13.20 -19.36 -4.72
CA VAL A 133 12.25 -20.43 -5.08
C VAL A 133 11.29 -19.95 -6.17
N TYR A 134 10.81 -18.70 -6.09
CA TYR A 134 9.87 -18.10 -7.05
C TYR A 134 10.44 -16.83 -7.69
N LYS A 135 11.29 -16.99 -8.72
CA LYS A 135 12.03 -15.90 -9.39
C LYS A 135 11.18 -14.68 -9.78
N GLY A 136 10.03 -14.89 -10.43
CA GLY A 136 9.19 -13.77 -10.92
C GLY A 136 8.59 -12.93 -9.79
N ARG A 137 8.13 -13.57 -8.71
CA ARG A 137 7.60 -12.89 -7.52
C ARG A 137 8.68 -12.18 -6.75
N TYR A 138 9.84 -12.83 -6.62
CA TYR A 138 10.99 -12.29 -5.91
C TYR A 138 11.44 -10.95 -6.49
N ILE A 139 11.61 -10.87 -7.83
CA ILE A 139 12.03 -9.63 -8.50
C ILE A 139 11.01 -8.50 -8.28
N LEU A 140 9.72 -8.79 -8.44
CA LEU A 140 8.66 -7.79 -8.27
C LEU A 140 8.56 -7.29 -6.81
N LEU A 141 8.76 -8.18 -5.83
CA LEU A 141 8.77 -7.80 -4.42
C LEU A 141 10.01 -6.97 -4.05
N ILE A 142 11.18 -7.25 -4.65
CA ILE A 142 12.35 -6.38 -4.50
C ILE A 142 12.03 -4.98 -5.03
N MET A 143 11.49 -4.88 -6.24
CA MET A 143 11.09 -3.58 -6.81
C MET A 143 10.10 -2.85 -5.90
N GLY A 144 9.09 -3.54 -5.38
CA GLY A 144 8.13 -2.96 -4.44
C GLY A 144 8.75 -2.47 -3.14
N ASN A 145 9.73 -3.19 -2.59
CA ASN A 145 10.48 -2.74 -1.40
C ASN A 145 11.37 -1.54 -1.71
N LEU A 146 12.05 -1.52 -2.85
CA LEU A 146 12.83 -0.35 -3.28
C LEU A 146 11.96 0.90 -3.40
N CYS A 147 10.75 0.78 -3.96
CA CYS A 147 9.79 1.89 -4.00
C CYS A 147 9.37 2.34 -2.58
N ASN A 148 9.13 1.40 -1.66
CA ASN A 148 8.81 1.76 -0.28
C ASN A 148 9.98 2.41 0.46
N TRP A 149 11.22 1.99 0.20
CA TRP A 149 12.41 2.64 0.75
C TRP A 149 12.59 4.04 0.19
N ALA A 150 12.33 4.24 -1.10
CA ALA A 150 12.32 5.57 -1.68
C ALA A 150 11.26 6.48 -1.02
N LEU A 151 10.05 5.96 -0.78
CA LEU A 151 9.01 6.71 -0.04
C LEU A 151 9.45 7.04 1.39
N ALA A 152 10.09 6.11 2.10
CA ALA A 152 10.61 6.35 3.45
C ALA A 152 11.68 7.45 3.46
N VAL A 153 12.60 7.45 2.49
CA VAL A 153 13.61 8.50 2.33
C VAL A 153 12.96 9.85 2.04
N VAL A 154 11.96 9.89 1.15
CA VAL A 154 11.17 11.09 0.86
C VAL A 154 10.46 11.60 2.12
N GLY A 155 9.92 10.70 2.94
CA GLY A 155 9.28 11.03 4.21
C GLY A 155 10.24 11.69 5.20
N ILE A 156 11.45 11.17 5.34
CA ILE A 156 12.48 11.76 6.21
C ILE A 156 12.93 13.12 5.66
N TYR A 157 13.14 13.24 4.34
CA TYR A 157 13.62 14.49 3.75
C TYR A 157 12.57 15.62 3.80
N HIS A 158 11.29 15.27 3.66
CA HIS A 158 10.17 16.21 3.69
C HIS A 158 9.31 16.10 4.98
N HIS A 159 9.92 15.75 6.11
CA HIS A 159 9.22 15.57 7.39
C HIS A 159 8.51 16.82 7.91
N GLU A 160 8.81 18.00 7.37
CA GLU A 160 8.11 19.27 7.67
C GLU A 160 6.74 19.40 6.98
N ARG A 161 6.39 18.50 6.05
CA ARG A 161 5.09 18.52 5.34
C ARG A 161 4.00 17.76 6.11
N ASP A 162 2.74 18.02 5.75
CA ASP A 162 1.57 17.37 6.34
C ASP A 162 1.68 15.85 6.37
N PHE A 163 1.80 15.27 7.57
CA PHE A 163 1.92 13.83 7.78
C PHE A 163 0.76 13.05 7.13
N ALA A 164 -0.45 13.61 7.13
CA ALA A 164 -1.60 13.00 6.47
C ALA A 164 -1.35 12.77 4.97
N THR A 165 -0.82 13.77 4.25
CA THR A 165 -0.51 13.61 2.82
C THR A 165 0.58 12.57 2.58
N TYR A 166 1.56 12.48 3.48
CA TYR A 166 2.60 11.46 3.42
C TYR A 166 2.03 10.06 3.65
N LEU A 167 1.21 9.87 4.69
CA LEU A 167 0.54 8.60 4.97
C LEU A 167 -0.37 8.18 3.82
N LEU A 168 -1.08 9.14 3.20
CA LEU A 168 -1.88 8.91 2.00
C LEU A 168 -1.03 8.37 0.86
N ALA A 169 0.10 9.03 0.60
CA ALA A 169 1.02 8.64 -0.46
C ALA A 169 1.55 7.22 -0.24
N VAL A 170 1.84 6.83 1.00
CA VAL A 170 2.27 5.46 1.35
C VAL A 170 1.17 4.44 1.03
N PHE A 171 -0.08 4.67 1.45
CA PHE A 171 -1.18 3.73 1.18
C PHE A 171 -1.54 3.63 -0.31
N MET A 172 -1.64 4.76 -1.00
CA MET A 172 -1.96 4.82 -2.42
C MET A 172 -0.85 4.18 -3.26
N SER A 173 0.43 4.50 -2.98
CA SER A 173 1.56 3.91 -3.70
C SER A 173 1.61 2.40 -3.50
N ASN A 174 1.40 1.89 -2.28
CA ASN A 174 1.39 0.45 -2.04
C ASN A 174 0.22 -0.26 -2.73
N THR A 175 -0.96 0.37 -2.76
CA THR A 175 -2.12 -0.17 -3.47
C THR A 175 -1.86 -0.22 -4.98
N LEU A 176 -1.25 0.82 -5.55
CA LEU A 176 -0.85 0.88 -6.95
C LEU A 176 0.25 -0.15 -7.28
N LEU A 177 1.28 -0.26 -6.44
CA LEU A 177 2.34 -1.27 -6.58
C LEU A 177 1.75 -2.68 -6.55
N TYR A 178 0.82 -2.95 -5.64
CA TYR A 178 0.15 -4.25 -5.54
C TYR A 178 -0.76 -4.52 -6.75
N PHE A 179 -1.45 -3.50 -7.27
CA PHE A 179 -2.23 -3.60 -8.51
C PHE A 179 -1.34 -3.91 -9.72
N ILE A 180 -0.22 -3.21 -9.89
CA ILE A 180 0.77 -3.50 -10.94
C ILE A 180 1.33 -4.92 -10.78
N PHE A 181 1.70 -5.31 -9.57
CA PHE A 181 2.15 -6.67 -9.25
C PHE A 181 1.11 -7.70 -9.70
N TYR A 182 -0.18 -7.47 -9.40
CA TYR A 182 -1.28 -8.34 -9.80
C TYR A 182 -1.38 -8.47 -11.33
N ILE A 183 -1.35 -7.36 -12.07
CA ILE A 183 -1.42 -7.37 -13.53
C ILE A 183 -0.21 -8.09 -14.14
N ILE A 184 1.01 -7.80 -13.69
CA ILE A 184 2.22 -8.46 -14.19
C ILE A 184 2.15 -9.97 -13.94
N MET A 185 1.76 -10.38 -12.72
CA MET A 185 1.63 -11.80 -12.39
C MET A 185 0.59 -12.50 -13.27
N LYS A 186 -0.51 -11.83 -13.59
CA LYS A 186 -1.53 -12.33 -14.52
C LYS A 186 -0.96 -12.55 -15.93
N LEU A 187 -0.18 -11.61 -16.43
CA LEU A 187 0.51 -11.70 -17.73
C LEU A 187 1.56 -12.82 -17.76
N LEU A 188 2.38 -12.93 -16.70
CA LEU A 188 3.40 -13.98 -16.59
C LEU A 188 2.80 -15.40 -16.60
N HIS A 189 1.61 -15.58 -16.01
CA HIS A 189 0.89 -16.86 -15.99
C HIS A 189 -0.02 -17.04 -17.22
N LYS A 190 0.05 -16.14 -18.21
CA LYS A 190 -0.72 -16.19 -19.46
C LYS A 190 -2.24 -16.21 -19.24
N GLU A 191 -2.71 -15.63 -18.14
CA GLU A 191 -4.13 -15.47 -17.87
C GLU A 191 -4.72 -14.34 -18.72
N ARG A 192 -5.92 -14.55 -19.27
CA ARG A 192 -6.56 -13.54 -20.12
C ARG A 192 -7.12 -12.38 -19.27
N ILE A 193 -6.89 -11.16 -19.74
CA ILE A 193 -7.56 -9.96 -19.22
C ILE A 193 -8.88 -9.83 -19.99
N ASN A 194 -10.00 -9.81 -19.28
CA ASN A 194 -11.32 -9.63 -19.90
C ASN A 194 -11.38 -8.25 -20.56
N LEU A 195 -12.00 -8.16 -21.75
CA LEU A 195 -12.14 -6.91 -22.50
C LEU A 195 -12.80 -5.81 -21.65
N GLN A 196 -13.83 -6.16 -20.88
CA GLN A 196 -14.49 -5.22 -19.98
C GLN A 196 -13.52 -4.62 -18.95
N ALA A 197 -12.65 -5.43 -18.35
CA ALA A 197 -11.65 -4.96 -17.39
C ALA A 197 -10.60 -4.07 -18.06
N PHE A 198 -10.19 -4.41 -19.28
CA PHE A 198 -9.28 -3.59 -20.07
C PHE A 198 -9.89 -2.22 -20.41
N MET A 199 -11.17 -2.19 -20.81
CA MET A 199 -11.90 -0.94 -21.09
C MET A 199 -11.99 -0.05 -19.86
N TYR A 200 -12.31 -0.61 -18.68
CA TYR A 200 -12.34 0.18 -17.44
C TYR A 200 -10.95 0.67 -17.01
N LEU A 201 -9.91 -0.13 -17.21
CA LEU A 201 -8.53 0.30 -16.95
C LEU A 201 -8.13 1.46 -17.85
N LEU A 202 -8.43 1.37 -19.16
CA LEU A 202 -8.15 2.43 -20.12
C LEU A 202 -8.90 3.72 -19.74
N LEU A 203 -10.20 3.61 -19.45
CA LEU A 203 -11.02 4.75 -19.03
C LEU A 203 -10.47 5.39 -17.75
N SER A 204 -10.10 4.57 -16.76
CA SER A 204 -9.49 5.04 -15.51
C SER A 204 -8.18 5.79 -15.76
N LEU A 205 -7.32 5.30 -16.65
CA LEU A 205 -6.07 5.96 -17.02
C LEU A 205 -6.31 7.29 -17.73
N VAL A 206 -7.26 7.34 -18.66
CA VAL A 206 -7.65 8.59 -19.35
C VAL A 206 -8.14 9.62 -18.33
N CYS A 207 -9.06 9.23 -17.43
CA CYS A 207 -9.54 10.12 -16.37
C CYS A 207 -8.40 10.58 -15.45
N ALA A 208 -7.48 9.70 -15.06
CA ALA A 208 -6.34 10.05 -14.22
C ALA A 208 -5.37 11.02 -14.93
N CYS A 209 -5.09 10.82 -16.22
CA CYS A 209 -4.28 11.73 -17.01
C CYS A 209 -4.93 13.12 -17.14
N CYS A 210 -6.24 13.18 -17.42
CA CYS A 210 -6.99 14.43 -17.45
C CYS A 210 -6.95 15.13 -16.07
N ALA A 211 -7.19 14.40 -14.99
CA ALA A 211 -7.15 14.94 -13.63
C ALA A 211 -5.76 15.50 -13.28
N MET A 212 -4.67 14.76 -13.60
CA MET A 212 -3.31 15.27 -13.40
C MET A 212 -3.03 16.52 -14.23
N TYR A 213 -3.49 16.58 -15.48
CA TYR A 213 -3.32 17.77 -16.32
C TYR A 213 -3.94 19.02 -15.66
N PHE A 214 -5.18 18.92 -15.19
CA PHE A 214 -5.85 20.01 -14.48
C PHE A 214 -5.22 20.33 -13.11
N PHE A 215 -4.69 19.33 -12.42
CA PHE A 215 -3.98 19.52 -11.15
C PHE A 215 -2.69 20.33 -11.31
N TYR A 216 -1.91 20.05 -12.37
CA TYR A 216 -0.70 20.81 -12.68
C TYR A 216 -1.01 22.20 -13.24
N HIS A 217 -2.01 22.32 -14.11
CA HIS A 217 -2.48 23.59 -14.65
C HIS A 217 -3.45 24.28 -13.68
N LYS A 218 -2.94 24.62 -12.49
CA LYS A 218 -3.66 25.36 -11.44
C LYS A 218 -4.41 26.55 -12.04
N SER A 219 -5.72 26.43 -12.25
CA SER A 219 -6.61 27.58 -12.51
C SER A 219 -7.07 28.23 -11.20
N ILE A 220 -6.86 27.57 -10.06
CA ILE A 220 -7.21 28.03 -8.72
C ILE A 220 -6.15 27.52 -7.73
N SER A 221 -5.26 28.40 -7.28
CA SER A 221 -4.38 28.13 -6.14
C SER A 221 -5.00 28.73 -4.89
N TRP A 222 -5.46 27.88 -3.97
CA TRP A 222 -5.79 28.30 -2.61
C TRP A 222 -4.55 28.12 -1.74
N ALA A 223 -3.50 28.87 -2.07
CA ALA A 223 -2.36 29.14 -1.21
C ALA A 223 -2.37 30.64 -0.91
#